data_AF-A0A2P6TNX0-F1
#
_entry.id   AF-A0A2P6TNX0-F1
#
_cell.length_a   1.000
_cell.length_b   1.000
_cell.length_c   1.000
_cell.angle_alpha   90.00
_cell.angle_beta   90.00
_cell.angle_gamma   90.00
#
_symmetry.space_group_name_H-M   'P 1'
#
loop_
_entity.id
_entity.type
_entity.pdbx_description
1 polymer ?
#
loop_
_entity_poly.entity_id
_entity_poly.type
_entity_poly.pdbx_seq_one_letter_code
_entity_poly.pdbx_strand_id
1 'polypeptide(L)'
;MAAAEGEESSSTQRLQGNAGYLHQALGWRGGTCQLAALVAARPQNFATINLSDKDTQPKLRLLSEVVGVSIEDCLTGRISYLTRKLDSTAARYMLVQERAPELLYDCGGELYLSWVLNANKPHNLRRLGMSQDVFNACVRGWPASAEGRRLLAGLRAGSVAGWPRPPVPGEAQQQQRQEAAQRRQRRSSGGGGSSGGITMSSSSGVGGDVEAALKEADKAVKKQKVCSSSSEAAVDRLLQAVERARARLAAPGASPQAVLAEVAAELAGQGELLKTMTGDTKELHGAVSKLGKIVERSFAQDIARAYKSDRPLDAAALNQVIAEHLFHEGLFDIGRLFVREAGVAGGEALQRPYASMHTVLQERPYASMHTVLQEIQQHNLAPALAWVREHDAALAGPGGEPSAFEFAIHRLAFLALLKEQGQQAAMAYARQHFARFQGTQMRAIQRLMGALCFSRRAAAGRPNPYAELMAEDLWGNLAREFVRQCCVLLGQAQDSPLLVTVAAGAAALPTLLKLAAVMGEQPVAELAGAAEQLPVEIPLGREFVFHSIFACPVSRDQSTHDNPPMLLPCGHCICKASILKIAKAANRTFKCPYCPAECTPKDCQELVFPDMD
;
A
#
# COMPACT_ATOMS: atom_id res chain seq x y z
N MET A 1 -17.95 -39.56 23.27
CA MET A 1 -16.94 -40.30 22.49
C MET A 1 -17.45 -40.65 21.10
N ALA A 2 -18.56 -41.38 20.94
CA ALA A 2 -19.08 -41.78 19.61
C ALA A 2 -19.33 -40.63 18.60
N ALA A 3 -19.67 -39.42 19.06
CA ALA A 3 -19.86 -38.25 18.17
C ALA A 3 -18.53 -37.60 17.73
N ALA A 4 -17.51 -37.60 18.58
CA ALA A 4 -16.19 -37.01 18.26
C ALA A 4 -15.34 -37.97 17.42
N GLU A 5 -15.39 -39.27 17.73
CA GLU A 5 -14.79 -40.34 16.90
C GLU A 5 -15.47 -40.41 15.52
N GLY A 6 -16.78 -40.13 15.45
CA GLY A 6 -17.52 -40.02 14.19
C GLY A 6 -17.14 -38.80 13.33
N GLU A 7 -16.83 -37.65 13.94
CA GLU A 7 -16.42 -36.43 13.23
C GLU A 7 -14.96 -36.48 12.75
N GLU A 8 -14.04 -37.08 13.52
CA GLU A 8 -12.65 -37.33 13.09
C GLU A 8 -12.56 -38.38 11.98
N SER A 9 -13.33 -39.46 12.08
CA SER A 9 -13.45 -40.48 11.01
C SER A 9 -14.06 -39.88 9.73
N SER A 10 -15.04 -38.98 9.86
CA SER A 10 -15.67 -38.30 8.71
C SER A 10 -14.72 -37.29 8.04
N SER A 11 -13.92 -36.57 8.83
CA SER A 11 -12.99 -35.56 8.32
C SER A 11 -11.78 -36.20 7.61
N THR A 12 -11.22 -37.26 8.17
CA THR A 12 -10.13 -38.02 7.55
C THR A 12 -10.58 -38.72 6.26
N GLN A 13 -11.78 -39.31 6.26
CA GLN A 13 -12.38 -39.92 5.07
C GLN A 13 -12.65 -38.88 3.96
N ARG A 14 -13.08 -37.66 4.32
CA ARG A 14 -13.25 -36.55 3.35
C ARG A 14 -11.92 -36.13 2.72
N LEU A 15 -10.86 -35.98 3.52
CA LEU A 15 -9.53 -35.62 3.02
C LEU A 15 -8.96 -36.70 2.10
N GLN A 16 -9.13 -37.97 2.44
CA GLN A 16 -8.77 -39.11 1.60
C GLN A 16 -9.60 -39.14 0.30
N GLY A 17 -10.90 -38.87 0.38
CA GLY A 17 -11.78 -38.75 -0.78
C GLY A 17 -11.37 -37.62 -1.73
N ASN A 18 -11.00 -36.46 -1.19
CA ASN A 18 -10.47 -35.34 -1.96
C ASN A 18 -9.15 -35.71 -2.67
N ALA A 19 -8.23 -36.36 -1.95
CA ALA A 19 -6.97 -36.81 -2.52
C ALA A 19 -7.19 -37.82 -3.66
N GLY A 20 -8.05 -38.83 -3.44
CA GLY A 20 -8.38 -39.84 -4.44
C GLY A 20 -9.04 -39.24 -5.68
N TYR A 21 -9.96 -38.28 -5.49
CA TYR A 21 -10.58 -37.54 -6.59
C TYR A 21 -9.56 -36.77 -7.42
N LEU A 22 -8.64 -36.03 -6.79
CA LEU A 22 -7.60 -35.28 -7.50
C LEU A 22 -6.66 -36.21 -8.28
N HIS A 23 -6.27 -37.35 -7.68
CA HIS A 23 -5.47 -38.37 -8.37
C HIS A 23 -6.16 -38.87 -9.65
N GLN A 24 -7.45 -39.15 -9.57
CA GLN A 24 -8.23 -39.62 -10.71
C GLN A 24 -8.46 -38.52 -11.76
N ALA A 25 -8.86 -37.33 -11.34
CA ALA A 25 -9.25 -36.24 -12.23
C ALA A 25 -8.07 -35.57 -12.93
N LEU A 26 -6.90 -35.53 -12.29
CA LEU A 26 -5.67 -34.92 -12.82
C LEU A 26 -4.64 -35.94 -13.29
N GLY A 27 -4.95 -37.25 -13.19
CA GLY A 27 -4.06 -38.32 -13.62
C GLY A 27 -2.74 -38.42 -12.83
N TRP A 28 -2.71 -37.94 -11.59
CA TRP A 28 -1.51 -37.99 -10.75
C TRP A 28 -1.19 -39.43 -10.35
N ARG A 29 0.05 -39.88 -10.57
CA ARG A 29 0.49 -41.23 -10.16
C ARG A 29 0.82 -41.28 -8.66
N GLY A 30 0.71 -42.47 -8.05
CA GLY A 30 1.02 -42.65 -6.63
C GLY A 30 2.46 -42.27 -6.29
N GLY A 31 2.64 -41.41 -5.27
CA GLY A 31 3.96 -40.96 -4.79
C GLY A 31 4.43 -39.57 -5.25
N THR A 32 3.59 -38.77 -5.93
CA THR A 32 4.03 -37.45 -6.43
C THR A 32 3.93 -36.33 -5.38
N CYS A 33 4.96 -35.47 -5.34
CA CYS A 33 4.99 -34.23 -4.56
C CYS A 33 3.91 -33.21 -4.95
N GLN A 34 3.08 -33.51 -5.97
CA GLN A 34 2.06 -32.61 -6.51
C GLN A 34 0.89 -32.40 -5.54
N LEU A 35 0.38 -33.48 -4.94
CA LEU A 35 -0.65 -33.37 -3.91
C LEU A 35 -0.11 -32.64 -2.68
N ALA A 36 1.12 -32.98 -2.26
CA ALA A 36 1.79 -32.31 -1.15
C ALA A 36 2.00 -30.81 -1.44
N ALA A 37 2.42 -30.44 -2.65
CA ALA A 37 2.61 -29.05 -3.07
C ALA A 37 1.27 -28.29 -3.10
N LEU A 38 0.19 -28.91 -3.59
CA LEU A 38 -1.14 -28.30 -3.60
C LEU A 38 -1.67 -28.07 -2.17
N VAL A 39 -1.51 -29.07 -1.29
CA VAL A 39 -1.91 -28.96 0.11
C VAL A 39 -1.07 -27.92 0.85
N ALA A 40 0.24 -27.86 0.60
CA ALA A 40 1.14 -26.87 1.18
C ALA A 40 0.79 -25.45 0.72
N ALA A 41 0.48 -25.26 -0.57
CA ALA A 41 0.11 -23.96 -1.10
C ALA A 41 -1.27 -23.49 -0.60
N ARG A 42 -2.20 -24.41 -0.33
CA ARG A 42 -3.62 -24.09 -0.04
C ARG A 42 -4.28 -25.00 1.00
N PRO A 43 -3.74 -25.07 2.23
CA PRO A 43 -4.17 -26.04 3.23
C PRO A 43 -5.63 -25.88 3.64
N GLN A 44 -6.11 -24.63 3.77
CA GLN A 44 -7.49 -24.34 4.18
C GLN A 44 -8.53 -24.73 3.11
N ASN A 45 -8.24 -24.49 1.83
CA ASN A 45 -9.17 -24.83 0.75
C ASN A 45 -9.29 -26.35 0.61
N PHE A 46 -8.18 -27.07 0.72
CA PHE A 46 -8.16 -28.53 0.69
C PHE A 46 -8.88 -29.16 1.90
N ALA A 47 -8.76 -28.53 3.08
CA ALA A 47 -9.42 -29.01 4.30
C ALA A 47 -10.95 -28.83 4.29
N THR A 48 -11.44 -27.78 3.62
CA THR A 48 -12.86 -27.37 3.66
C THR A 48 -13.69 -27.90 2.50
N ILE A 49 -13.07 -28.21 1.36
CA ILE A 49 -13.78 -28.73 0.19
C ILE A 49 -14.24 -30.18 0.39
N ASN A 50 -15.35 -30.56 -0.24
CA ASN A 50 -15.78 -31.94 -0.40
C ASN A 50 -15.94 -32.26 -1.89
N LEU A 51 -14.89 -32.80 -2.51
CA LEU A 51 -14.89 -33.16 -3.94
C LEU A 51 -15.76 -34.40 -4.23
N SER A 52 -16.07 -35.18 -3.20
CA SER A 52 -17.01 -36.30 -3.29
C SER A 52 -18.49 -35.86 -3.25
N ASP A 53 -18.76 -34.57 -3.11
CA ASP A 53 -20.13 -34.04 -3.13
C ASP A 53 -20.77 -34.17 -4.52
N LYS A 54 -22.07 -34.52 -4.55
CA LYS A 54 -22.84 -34.72 -5.78
C LYS A 54 -22.93 -33.47 -6.67
N ASP A 55 -22.79 -32.28 -6.11
CA ASP A 55 -22.78 -31.02 -6.86
C ASP A 55 -21.38 -30.66 -7.38
N THR A 56 -20.31 -31.41 -7.04
CA THR A 56 -18.94 -31.14 -7.53
C THR A 56 -18.86 -31.26 -9.05
N GLN A 57 -19.39 -32.33 -9.64
CA GLN A 57 -19.38 -32.54 -11.08
C GLN A 57 -20.17 -31.46 -11.85
N PRO A 58 -21.41 -31.11 -11.45
CA PRO A 58 -22.11 -29.95 -12.01
C PRO A 58 -21.35 -28.63 -11.88
N LYS A 59 -20.66 -28.36 -10.77
CA LYS A 59 -19.84 -27.14 -10.61
C LYS A 59 -18.67 -27.12 -11.57
N LEU A 60 -17.94 -28.23 -11.70
CA LEU A 60 -16.84 -28.34 -12.64
C LEU A 60 -17.32 -28.16 -14.07
N ARG A 61 -18.49 -28.70 -14.43
CA ARG A 61 -19.13 -28.49 -15.73
C ARG A 61 -19.47 -27.02 -15.98
N LEU A 62 -20.04 -26.34 -14.99
CA LEU A 62 -20.31 -24.90 -15.09
C LEU A 62 -18.99 -24.14 -15.36
N LEU A 63 -17.95 -24.39 -14.58
CA LEU A 63 -16.69 -23.66 -14.72
C LEU A 63 -15.92 -24.00 -16.01
N SER A 64 -15.97 -25.26 -16.46
CA SER A 64 -15.19 -25.70 -17.63
C SER A 64 -15.91 -25.56 -18.95
N GLU A 65 -17.16 -25.98 -19.04
CA GLU A 65 -17.90 -26.01 -20.31
C GLU A 65 -18.72 -24.73 -20.56
N VAL A 66 -19.13 -24.02 -19.50
CA VAL A 66 -19.87 -22.75 -19.64
C VAL A 66 -18.91 -21.56 -19.58
N VAL A 67 -18.11 -21.47 -18.51
CA VAL A 67 -17.20 -20.33 -18.34
C VAL A 67 -15.95 -20.47 -19.20
N GLY A 68 -15.44 -21.69 -19.41
CA GLY A 68 -14.25 -21.94 -20.24
C GLY A 68 -12.94 -22.08 -19.46
N VAL A 69 -12.99 -22.40 -18.16
CA VAL A 69 -11.78 -22.63 -17.34
C VAL A 69 -11.41 -24.11 -17.35
N SER A 70 -10.15 -24.45 -17.60
CA SER A 70 -9.72 -25.85 -17.61
C SER A 70 -10.07 -26.57 -16.30
N ILE A 71 -10.36 -27.88 -16.38
CA ILE A 71 -10.63 -28.70 -15.18
C ILE A 71 -9.40 -28.72 -14.27
N GLU A 72 -8.20 -28.72 -14.85
CA GLU A 72 -6.93 -28.64 -14.13
C GLU A 72 -6.84 -27.35 -13.30
N ASP A 73 -7.11 -26.19 -13.90
CA ASP A 73 -7.11 -24.91 -13.20
C ASP A 73 -8.21 -24.83 -12.14
N CYS A 74 -9.39 -25.42 -12.40
CA CYS A 74 -10.47 -25.49 -11.41
C CYS A 74 -10.04 -26.26 -10.16
N LEU A 75 -9.32 -27.37 -10.32
CA LEU A 75 -8.93 -28.25 -9.23
C LEU A 75 -7.62 -27.84 -8.55
N THR A 76 -6.77 -27.06 -9.22
CA THR A 76 -5.47 -26.62 -8.68
C THR A 76 -5.46 -25.13 -8.35
N GLY A 77 -5.59 -24.28 -9.36
CA GLY A 77 -5.51 -22.82 -9.31
C GLY A 77 -6.77 -22.12 -8.77
N ARG A 78 -7.93 -22.77 -8.80
CA ARG A 78 -9.24 -22.17 -8.46
C ARG A 78 -10.12 -23.11 -7.61
N ILE A 79 -9.50 -23.98 -6.80
CA ILE A 79 -10.21 -24.94 -5.95
C ILE A 79 -11.19 -24.29 -4.94
N SER A 80 -10.91 -23.06 -4.50
CA SER A 80 -11.78 -22.30 -3.59
C SER A 80 -13.17 -22.02 -4.17
N TYR A 81 -13.33 -22.05 -5.49
CA TYR A 81 -14.61 -21.79 -6.17
C TYR A 81 -15.61 -22.92 -5.97
N LEU A 82 -15.12 -24.13 -5.72
CA LEU A 82 -15.93 -25.32 -5.55
C LEU A 82 -16.52 -25.43 -4.13
N THR A 83 -16.03 -24.64 -3.18
CA THR A 83 -16.49 -24.62 -1.78
C THR A 83 -17.91 -24.06 -1.62
N ARG A 84 -18.39 -23.24 -2.56
CA ARG A 84 -19.75 -22.65 -2.52
C ARG A 84 -20.80 -23.59 -3.09
N LYS A 85 -22.06 -23.40 -2.70
CA LYS A 85 -23.20 -24.12 -3.28
C LYS A 85 -23.32 -23.85 -4.78
N LEU A 86 -23.71 -24.87 -5.55
CA LEU A 86 -23.87 -24.78 -7.00
C LEU A 86 -24.83 -23.64 -7.37
N ASP A 87 -26.02 -23.63 -6.78
CA ASP A 87 -27.07 -22.66 -7.07
C ASP A 87 -26.61 -21.21 -6.84
N SER A 88 -25.83 -20.96 -5.78
CA SER A 88 -25.30 -19.63 -5.49
C SER A 88 -24.23 -19.20 -6.50
N THR A 89 -23.37 -20.14 -6.92
CA THR A 89 -22.31 -19.89 -7.88
C THR A 89 -22.90 -19.61 -9.26
N ALA A 90 -23.87 -20.42 -9.68
CA ALA A 90 -24.67 -20.26 -10.88
C ALA A 90 -25.40 -18.90 -10.93
N ALA A 91 -26.14 -18.55 -9.86
CA ALA A 91 -26.87 -17.29 -9.80
C ALA A 91 -25.94 -16.07 -9.88
N ARG A 92 -24.77 -16.14 -9.24
CA ARG A 92 -23.76 -15.08 -9.31
C ARG A 92 -23.15 -14.95 -10.70
N TYR A 93 -22.84 -16.07 -11.34
CA TYR A 93 -22.35 -16.08 -12.72
C TYR A 93 -23.36 -15.42 -13.67
N MET A 94 -24.63 -15.84 -13.60
CA MET A 94 -25.69 -15.27 -14.43
C MET A 94 -25.88 -13.77 -14.19
N LEU A 95 -25.83 -13.35 -12.94
CA LEU A 95 -25.98 -11.93 -12.59
C LEU A 95 -24.82 -11.07 -13.12
N VAL A 96 -23.59 -11.58 -13.05
CA VAL A 96 -22.41 -10.91 -13.61
C VAL A 96 -22.50 -10.90 -15.14
N GLN A 97 -22.82 -12.03 -15.76
CA GLN A 97 -22.99 -12.16 -17.20
C GLN A 97 -24.05 -11.19 -17.77
N GLU A 98 -25.15 -10.98 -17.06
CA GLU A 98 -26.25 -10.13 -17.52
C GLU A 98 -25.94 -8.64 -17.33
N ARG A 99 -25.30 -8.26 -16.23
CA ARG A 99 -25.19 -6.84 -15.82
C ARG A 99 -23.82 -6.23 -15.99
N ALA A 100 -22.77 -7.06 -15.98
CA ALA A 100 -21.40 -6.61 -16.07
C ALA A 100 -20.50 -7.75 -16.61
N PRO A 101 -20.77 -8.27 -17.83
CA PRO A 101 -20.03 -9.41 -18.36
C PRO A 101 -18.54 -9.12 -18.55
N GLU A 102 -18.15 -7.84 -18.63
CA GLU A 102 -16.76 -7.41 -18.69
C GLU A 102 -15.97 -7.75 -17.42
N LEU A 103 -16.66 -8.01 -16.29
CA LEU A 103 -16.05 -8.47 -15.06
C LEU A 103 -15.54 -9.90 -15.11
N LEU A 104 -15.90 -10.67 -16.13
CA LEU A 104 -15.42 -12.05 -16.26
C LEU A 104 -13.98 -12.12 -16.77
N TYR A 105 -13.40 -10.99 -17.19
CA TYR A 105 -12.04 -10.90 -17.71
C TYR A 105 -11.16 -10.00 -16.85
N ASP A 106 -9.86 -10.29 -16.80
CA ASP A 106 -8.85 -9.38 -16.28
C ASP A 106 -8.40 -8.37 -17.35
N CYS A 107 -7.46 -7.50 -16.98
CA CYS A 107 -6.89 -6.49 -17.86
C CYS A 107 -6.10 -7.09 -19.04
N GLY A 108 -5.66 -8.35 -18.94
CA GLY A 108 -4.99 -9.09 -20.01
C GLY A 108 -5.95 -9.80 -20.96
N GLY A 109 -7.26 -9.74 -20.71
CA GLY A 109 -8.27 -10.44 -21.50
C GLY A 109 -8.44 -11.91 -21.11
N GLU A 110 -7.81 -12.36 -20.03
CA GLU A 110 -7.93 -13.72 -19.52
C GLU A 110 -9.11 -13.85 -18.54
N LEU A 111 -9.74 -15.03 -18.49
CA LEU A 111 -10.92 -15.25 -17.64
C LEU A 111 -10.55 -15.14 -16.16
N TYR A 112 -11.07 -14.10 -15.48
CA TYR A 112 -10.79 -13.82 -14.08
C TYR A 112 -12.04 -13.99 -13.21
N LEU A 113 -12.23 -15.19 -12.67
CA LEU A 113 -13.48 -15.54 -12.01
C LEU A 113 -13.66 -14.94 -10.61
N SER A 114 -12.65 -14.27 -10.04
CA SER A 114 -12.71 -13.78 -8.65
C SER A 114 -13.94 -12.90 -8.40
N TRP A 115 -14.42 -12.22 -9.44
CA TRP A 115 -15.63 -11.42 -9.45
C TRP A 115 -16.89 -12.24 -9.16
N VAL A 116 -17.00 -13.50 -9.62
CA VAL A 116 -18.14 -14.36 -9.30
C VAL A 116 -18.20 -14.68 -7.81
N LEU A 117 -17.05 -14.94 -7.16
CA LEU A 117 -17.00 -15.18 -5.71
C LEU A 117 -17.17 -13.91 -4.89
N ASN A 118 -16.66 -12.79 -5.39
CA ASN A 118 -16.64 -11.52 -4.70
C ASN A 118 -17.76 -10.57 -5.15
N ALA A 119 -18.73 -11.01 -5.94
CA ALA A 119 -19.78 -10.14 -6.50
C ALA A 119 -20.57 -9.35 -5.43
N ASN A 120 -20.63 -9.87 -4.20
CA ASN A 120 -21.25 -9.21 -3.05
C ASN A 120 -20.36 -8.17 -2.36
N LYS A 121 -19.14 -7.91 -2.82
CA LYS A 121 -18.28 -6.88 -2.23
C LYS A 121 -18.80 -5.50 -2.66
N PRO A 122 -18.73 -4.46 -1.79
CA PRO A 122 -19.29 -3.14 -2.07
C PRO A 122 -18.85 -2.50 -3.39
N HIS A 123 -17.58 -2.69 -3.80
CA HIS A 123 -17.07 -2.20 -5.08
C HIS A 123 -17.70 -2.92 -6.29
N ASN A 124 -18.01 -4.21 -6.17
CA ASN A 124 -18.64 -5.01 -7.23
C ASN A 124 -20.13 -4.72 -7.35
N LEU A 125 -20.80 -4.52 -6.22
CA LEU A 125 -22.20 -4.10 -6.17
C LEU A 125 -22.44 -2.76 -6.87
N ARG A 126 -21.50 -1.80 -6.72
CA ARG A 126 -21.53 -0.53 -7.47
C ARG A 126 -21.43 -0.74 -8.98
N ARG A 127 -20.55 -1.63 -9.44
CA ARG A 127 -20.41 -1.96 -10.88
C ARG A 127 -21.63 -2.69 -11.43
N LEU A 128 -22.25 -3.57 -10.65
CA LEU A 128 -23.50 -4.24 -10.98
C LEU A 128 -24.74 -3.32 -10.88
N GLY A 129 -24.55 -2.08 -10.39
CA GLY A 129 -25.62 -1.09 -10.23
C GLY A 129 -26.72 -1.52 -9.25
N MET A 130 -26.37 -2.19 -8.16
CA MET A 130 -27.35 -2.74 -7.20
C MET A 130 -26.89 -2.61 -5.74
N SER A 131 -27.85 -2.57 -4.82
CA SER A 131 -27.57 -2.64 -3.39
C SER A 131 -27.30 -4.08 -2.93
N GLN A 132 -26.73 -4.22 -1.74
CA GLN A 132 -26.46 -5.53 -1.12
C GLN A 132 -27.74 -6.38 -0.96
N ASP A 133 -28.86 -5.74 -0.63
CA ASP A 133 -30.14 -6.42 -0.43
C ASP A 133 -30.73 -6.92 -1.74
N VAL A 134 -30.67 -6.09 -2.80
CA VAL A 134 -31.09 -6.47 -4.14
C VAL A 134 -30.25 -7.64 -4.65
N PHE A 135 -28.92 -7.56 -4.49
CA PHE A 135 -28.03 -8.66 -4.86
C PHE A 135 -28.39 -9.96 -4.14
N ASN A 136 -28.59 -9.92 -2.83
CA ASN A 136 -28.94 -11.09 -2.02
C ASN A 136 -30.32 -11.66 -2.41
N ALA A 137 -31.28 -10.80 -2.75
CA ALA A 137 -32.58 -11.22 -3.25
C ALA A 137 -32.47 -11.92 -4.61
N CYS A 138 -31.69 -11.36 -5.55
CA CYS A 138 -31.45 -11.98 -6.86
C CYS A 138 -30.77 -13.35 -6.74
N VAL A 139 -29.69 -13.45 -5.93
CA VAL A 139 -28.96 -14.72 -5.76
C VAL A 139 -29.81 -15.79 -5.09
N ARG A 140 -30.74 -15.42 -4.20
CA ARG A 140 -31.69 -16.38 -3.58
C ARG A 140 -32.87 -16.72 -4.50
N GLY A 141 -33.36 -15.76 -5.28
CA GLY A 141 -34.55 -15.92 -6.12
C GLY A 141 -34.28 -16.61 -7.45
N TRP A 142 -33.10 -16.39 -8.06
CA TRP A 142 -32.80 -16.93 -9.39
C TRP A 142 -32.87 -18.46 -9.47
N PRO A 143 -32.33 -19.25 -8.52
CA PRO A 143 -32.46 -20.72 -8.57
C PRO A 143 -33.91 -21.22 -8.55
N ALA A 144 -34.84 -20.42 -7.99
CA ALA A 144 -36.26 -20.71 -7.94
C ALA A 144 -37.05 -20.14 -9.13
N SER A 145 -36.39 -19.46 -10.08
CA SER A 145 -37.03 -19.03 -11.31
C SER A 145 -37.23 -20.20 -12.28
N ALA A 146 -38.13 -20.06 -13.26
CA ALA A 146 -38.34 -21.09 -14.28
C ALA A 146 -37.05 -21.37 -15.08
N GLU A 147 -36.30 -20.31 -15.39
CA GLU A 147 -35.02 -20.39 -16.09
C GLU A 147 -33.94 -21.04 -15.23
N GLY A 148 -33.78 -20.62 -13.97
CA GLY A 148 -32.80 -21.17 -13.05
C GLY A 148 -33.02 -22.66 -12.79
N ARG A 149 -34.28 -23.09 -12.58
CA ARG A 149 -34.62 -24.51 -12.46
C ARG A 149 -34.24 -25.31 -13.71
N ARG A 150 -34.57 -24.80 -14.90
CA ARG A 150 -34.27 -25.46 -16.18
C ARG A 150 -32.76 -25.62 -16.38
N LEU A 151 -31.99 -24.55 -16.21
CA LEU A 151 -30.55 -24.54 -16.43
C LEU A 151 -29.79 -25.38 -15.40
N LEU A 152 -30.18 -25.32 -14.12
CA LEU A 152 -29.58 -26.15 -13.06
C LEU A 152 -29.94 -27.63 -13.22
N ALA A 153 -31.16 -27.96 -13.67
CA ALA A 153 -31.55 -29.33 -13.96
C ALA A 153 -30.75 -29.90 -15.14
N GLY A 154 -30.59 -29.14 -16.23
CA GLY A 154 -29.74 -29.50 -17.35
C GLY A 154 -28.30 -29.75 -16.93
N LEU A 155 -27.73 -28.85 -16.12
CA LEU A 155 -26.36 -28.96 -15.63
C LEU A 155 -26.12 -30.22 -14.77
N ARG A 156 -27.10 -30.56 -13.91
CA ARG A 156 -27.10 -31.80 -13.12
C ARG A 156 -27.28 -33.05 -13.98
N ALA A 157 -28.03 -32.95 -15.08
CA ALA A 157 -28.22 -34.03 -16.06
C ALA A 157 -27.07 -34.17 -17.08
N GLY A 158 -26.02 -33.35 -16.99
CA GLY A 158 -24.86 -33.44 -17.89
C GLY A 158 -24.89 -32.52 -19.11
N SER A 159 -25.84 -31.58 -19.18
CA SER A 159 -25.98 -30.66 -20.32
C SER A 159 -25.74 -29.21 -19.93
N VAL A 160 -24.99 -28.49 -20.76
CA VAL A 160 -24.80 -27.03 -20.66
C VAL A 160 -25.66 -26.25 -21.67
N ALA A 161 -26.60 -26.92 -22.34
CA ALA A 161 -27.44 -26.29 -23.36
C ALA A 161 -28.26 -25.13 -22.77
N GLY A 162 -28.15 -23.95 -23.39
CA GLY A 162 -28.85 -22.73 -22.98
C GLY A 162 -28.14 -21.89 -21.92
N TRP A 163 -26.95 -22.29 -21.45
CA TRP A 163 -26.13 -21.42 -20.61
C TRP A 163 -25.44 -20.33 -21.45
N PRO A 164 -25.48 -19.05 -21.03
CA PRO A 164 -24.74 -17.99 -21.71
C PRO A 164 -23.23 -18.16 -21.48
N ARG A 165 -22.44 -18.06 -22.55
CA ARG A 165 -20.97 -18.06 -22.48
C ARG A 165 -20.43 -16.64 -22.29
N PRO A 166 -19.28 -16.46 -21.62
CA PRO A 166 -18.65 -15.13 -21.53
C PRO A 166 -18.48 -14.50 -22.92
N PRO A 167 -18.79 -13.20 -23.11
CA PRO A 167 -18.69 -12.56 -24.42
C PRO A 167 -17.24 -12.42 -24.86
N VAL A 168 -16.96 -12.41 -26.16
CA VAL A 168 -15.60 -12.27 -26.68
C VAL A 168 -15.02 -10.89 -26.28
N PRO A 169 -13.78 -10.80 -25.78
CA PRO A 169 -13.24 -9.59 -25.16
C PRO A 169 -13.38 -8.27 -25.96
N GLY A 170 -13.40 -8.34 -27.30
CA GLY A 170 -13.51 -7.16 -28.18
C GLY A 170 -14.87 -6.45 -28.17
N GLU A 171 -15.98 -7.18 -27.99
CA GLU A 171 -17.34 -6.59 -28.07
C GLU A 171 -17.77 -5.95 -26.74
N ALA A 172 -17.39 -6.55 -25.61
CA ALA A 172 -17.70 -6.04 -24.27
C ALA A 172 -17.07 -4.65 -24.00
N GLN A 173 -15.85 -4.40 -24.52
CA GLN A 173 -15.18 -3.10 -24.42
C GLN A 173 -15.81 -2.02 -25.30
N GLN A 174 -16.50 -2.39 -26.39
CA GLN A 174 -17.16 -1.43 -27.28
C GLN A 174 -18.52 -0.99 -26.72
N GLN A 175 -19.25 -1.91 -26.08
CA GLN A 175 -20.51 -1.62 -25.38
C GLN A 175 -20.28 -0.68 -24.18
N GLN A 176 -19.15 -0.83 -23.49
CA GLN A 176 -18.72 0.02 -22.38
C GLN A 176 -18.51 1.50 -22.78
N ARG A 177 -18.01 1.74 -24.00
CA ARG A 177 -17.83 3.11 -24.54
C ARG A 177 -19.17 3.78 -24.88
N GLN A 178 -20.14 3.00 -25.36
CA GLN A 178 -21.45 3.52 -25.76
C GLN A 178 -22.35 3.85 -24.56
N GLU A 179 -22.38 2.99 -23.53
CA GLU A 179 -23.19 3.26 -22.33
C GLU A 179 -22.63 4.40 -21.47
N ALA A 180 -21.29 4.53 -21.40
CA ALA A 180 -20.65 5.65 -20.73
C ALA A 180 -20.97 7.00 -21.41
N ALA A 181 -21.10 7.03 -22.74
CA ALA A 181 -21.49 8.22 -23.48
C ALA A 181 -22.95 8.62 -23.22
N GLN A 182 -23.87 7.66 -23.13
CA GLN A 182 -25.29 7.94 -22.87
C GLN A 182 -25.55 8.43 -21.42
N ARG A 183 -24.77 7.95 -20.44
CA ARG A 183 -24.88 8.41 -19.04
C ARG A 183 -24.39 9.85 -18.85
N ARG A 184 -23.44 10.32 -19.67
CA ARG A 184 -22.95 11.70 -19.65
C ARG A 184 -24.00 12.72 -20.13
N GLN A 185 -24.85 12.34 -21.10
CA GLN A 185 -25.89 13.23 -21.63
C GLN A 185 -27.07 13.49 -20.68
N ARG A 186 -27.29 12.62 -19.68
CA ARG A 186 -28.45 12.74 -18.77
C ARG A 186 -28.22 13.60 -17.53
N ARG A 187 -26.99 14.00 -17.23
CA ARG A 187 -26.62 14.71 -15.99
C ARG A 187 -26.50 16.22 -16.14
N SER A 188 -26.63 16.78 -17.34
CA SER A 188 -26.43 18.20 -17.62
C SER A 188 -27.65 19.11 -17.35
N SER A 189 -28.70 18.64 -16.67
CA SER A 189 -30.03 19.29 -16.72
C SER A 189 -30.66 19.75 -15.39
N GLY A 190 -29.95 19.89 -14.27
CA GLY A 190 -30.55 20.49 -13.07
C GLY A 190 -29.57 20.86 -11.97
N GLY A 191 -29.66 22.10 -11.46
CA GLY A 191 -28.75 22.64 -10.44
C GLY A 191 -29.42 23.39 -9.29
N GLY A 192 -28.58 23.93 -8.38
CA GLY A 192 -28.81 25.17 -7.61
C GLY A 192 -29.01 25.07 -6.08
N GLY A 193 -28.12 25.70 -5.30
CA GLY A 193 -28.51 26.63 -4.22
C GLY A 193 -28.08 26.41 -2.74
N SER A 194 -27.24 27.35 -2.26
CA SER A 194 -27.22 28.03 -0.93
C SER A 194 -26.48 27.44 0.28
N SER A 195 -25.75 28.34 0.96
CA SER A 195 -24.70 28.15 1.97
C SER A 195 -25.05 28.76 3.34
N GLY A 196 -24.61 28.12 4.42
CA GLY A 196 -24.61 28.69 5.79
C GLY A 196 -23.46 28.11 6.61
N GLY A 197 -22.57 28.99 7.12
CA GLY A 197 -21.32 28.61 7.79
C GLY A 197 -21.47 28.35 9.29
N ILE A 198 -20.72 27.36 9.80
CA ILE A 198 -20.54 27.10 11.23
C ILE A 198 -19.08 26.69 11.48
N THR A 199 -18.41 27.39 12.39
CA THR A 199 -17.07 27.11 12.91
C THR A 199 -17.14 26.22 14.15
N MET A 200 -16.36 25.13 14.24
CA MET A 200 -15.95 24.51 15.52
C MET A 200 -14.71 23.60 15.39
N SER A 201 -13.63 24.02 16.07
CA SER A 201 -12.83 23.35 17.12
C SER A 201 -12.34 21.88 16.98
N SER A 202 -11.07 21.72 17.38
CA SER A 202 -10.07 20.68 17.12
C SER A 202 -10.07 19.36 17.92
N SER A 203 -9.28 18.40 17.40
CA SER A 203 -8.60 17.24 18.06
C SER A 203 -9.50 16.03 18.41
N SER A 204 -9.16 14.74 18.38
CA SER A 204 -7.92 13.95 18.28
C SER A 204 -8.34 12.47 18.03
N GLY A 205 -8.12 11.88 16.84
CA GLY A 205 -8.86 10.66 16.43
C GLY A 205 -8.07 9.38 16.15
N VAL A 206 -6.90 9.45 15.52
CA VAL A 206 -6.32 8.26 14.85
C VAL A 206 -5.17 7.60 15.65
N GLY A 207 -4.35 8.39 16.36
CA GLY A 207 -3.21 7.86 17.12
C GLY A 207 -3.59 6.96 18.30
N GLY A 208 -4.72 7.24 18.97
CA GLY A 208 -5.17 6.44 20.12
C GLY A 208 -5.67 5.04 19.75
N ASP A 209 -6.16 4.87 18.51
CA ASP A 209 -6.78 3.63 18.05
C ASP A 209 -5.73 2.58 17.65
N VAL A 210 -4.60 3.01 17.06
CA VAL A 210 -3.47 2.10 16.73
C VAL A 210 -2.78 1.60 18.00
N GLU A 211 -2.58 2.46 18.99
CA GLU A 211 -1.99 2.03 20.27
C GLU A 211 -2.90 1.07 21.03
N ALA A 212 -4.23 1.27 20.95
CA ALA A 212 -5.20 0.33 21.48
C ALA A 212 -5.17 -1.03 20.75
N ALA A 213 -4.97 -1.03 19.42
CA ALA A 213 -4.82 -2.25 18.63
C ALA A 213 -3.57 -3.04 19.04
N LEU A 214 -2.44 -2.36 19.22
CA LEU A 214 -1.18 -2.97 19.68
C LEU A 214 -1.34 -3.60 21.08
N LYS A 215 -1.97 -2.88 22.02
CA LYS A 215 -2.25 -3.41 23.36
C LYS A 215 -3.15 -4.65 23.34
N GLU A 216 -4.14 -4.70 22.45
CA GLU A 216 -5.02 -5.86 22.34
C GLU A 216 -4.34 -7.04 21.60
N ALA A 217 -3.44 -6.75 20.66
CA ALA A 217 -2.59 -7.76 20.02
C ALA A 217 -1.66 -8.44 21.04
N ASP A 218 -1.04 -7.68 21.94
CA ASP A 218 -0.23 -8.24 23.03
C ASP A 218 -1.04 -9.16 23.95
N LYS A 219 -2.29 -8.80 24.25
CA LYS A 219 -3.19 -9.67 25.03
C LYS A 219 -3.54 -10.95 24.27
N ALA A 220 -3.80 -10.86 22.97
CA ALA A 220 -4.07 -12.03 22.14
C ALA A 220 -2.87 -12.98 22.12
N VAL A 221 -1.65 -12.47 21.96
CA VAL A 221 -0.40 -13.25 22.04
C VAL A 221 -0.23 -13.92 23.41
N LYS A 222 -0.49 -13.20 24.51
CA LYS A 222 -0.45 -13.78 25.85
C LYS A 222 -1.46 -14.93 26.01
N LYS A 223 -2.70 -14.75 25.55
CA LYS A 223 -3.74 -15.79 25.61
C LYS A 223 -3.42 -16.98 24.70
N GLN A 224 -2.79 -16.74 23.55
CA GLN A 224 -2.32 -17.79 22.65
C GLN A 224 -1.27 -18.68 23.33
N LYS A 225 -0.28 -18.07 24.00
CA LYS A 225 0.75 -18.82 24.74
C LYS A 225 0.15 -19.70 25.84
N VAL A 226 -0.80 -19.16 26.61
CA VAL A 226 -1.51 -19.93 27.66
C VAL A 226 -2.26 -21.09 27.03
N CYS A 227 -3.06 -20.85 25.99
CA CYS A 227 -3.81 -21.88 25.28
C CYS A 227 -2.90 -22.97 24.68
N SER A 228 -1.75 -22.59 24.11
CA SER A 228 -0.75 -23.55 23.58
C SER A 228 -0.20 -24.42 24.70
N SER A 229 0.30 -23.81 25.78
CA SER A 229 0.90 -24.55 26.91
C SER A 229 -0.09 -25.50 27.58
N SER A 230 -1.35 -25.09 27.72
CA SER A 230 -2.43 -25.91 28.28
C SER A 230 -2.77 -27.09 27.37
N SER A 231 -2.80 -26.87 26.05
CA SER A 231 -3.04 -27.91 25.05
C SER A 231 -1.89 -28.90 24.93
N GLU A 232 -0.64 -28.41 24.94
CA GLU A 232 0.57 -29.24 24.94
C GLU A 232 0.61 -30.13 26.19
N ALA A 233 0.40 -29.56 27.38
CA ALA A 233 0.36 -30.32 28.62
C ALA A 233 -0.77 -31.37 28.63
N ALA A 234 -1.87 -31.11 27.94
CA ALA A 234 -2.96 -32.06 27.81
C ALA A 234 -2.60 -33.23 26.87
N VAL A 235 -2.01 -32.91 25.71
CA VAL A 235 -1.52 -33.92 24.76
C VAL A 235 -0.45 -34.80 25.41
N ASP A 236 0.50 -34.21 26.15
CA ASP A 236 1.55 -34.95 26.85
C ASP A 236 0.99 -35.93 27.88
N ARG A 237 -0.05 -35.54 28.63
CA ARG A 237 -0.72 -36.43 29.60
C ARG A 237 -1.41 -37.60 28.90
N LEU A 238 -2.07 -37.34 27.77
CA LEU A 238 -2.69 -38.40 26.97
C LEU A 238 -1.63 -39.35 26.38
N LEU A 239 -0.52 -38.80 25.90
CA LEU A 239 0.61 -39.59 25.39
C LEU A 239 1.18 -40.50 26.48
N GLN A 240 1.43 -39.96 27.66
CA GLN A 240 1.93 -40.73 28.82
C GLN A 240 0.98 -41.85 29.24
N ALA A 241 -0.34 -41.60 29.21
CA ALA A 241 -1.34 -42.64 29.51
C ALA A 241 -1.25 -43.81 28.51
N VAL A 242 -1.14 -43.49 27.20
CA VAL A 242 -1.01 -44.50 26.14
C VAL A 242 0.34 -45.24 26.22
N GLU A 243 1.44 -44.55 26.50
CA GLU A 243 2.76 -45.17 26.65
C GLU A 243 2.81 -46.13 27.84
N ARG A 244 2.23 -45.75 28.98
CA ARG A 244 2.10 -46.63 30.16
C ARG A 244 1.27 -47.87 29.85
N ALA A 245 0.17 -47.71 29.11
CA ALA A 245 -0.66 -48.82 28.68
C ALA A 245 0.11 -49.79 27.76
N ARG A 246 0.85 -49.25 26.80
CA ARG A 246 1.69 -50.02 25.88
C ARG A 246 2.77 -50.81 26.62
N ALA A 247 3.44 -50.18 27.59
CA ALA A 247 4.46 -50.84 28.41
C ALA A 247 3.87 -52.00 29.24
N ARG A 248 2.67 -51.84 29.79
CA ARG A 248 1.97 -52.89 30.55
C ARG A 248 1.53 -54.06 29.66
N LEU A 249 1.04 -53.80 28.46
CA LEU A 249 0.67 -54.85 27.50
C LEU A 249 1.87 -55.69 27.04
N ALA A 250 3.08 -55.15 27.10
CA ALA A 250 4.30 -55.87 26.78
C ALA A 250 4.79 -56.78 27.93
N ALA A 251 4.24 -56.67 29.14
CA ALA A 251 4.64 -57.48 30.28
C ALA A 251 4.02 -58.90 30.24
N PRO A 252 4.78 -59.97 30.53
CA PRO A 252 4.26 -61.34 30.51
C PRO A 252 3.18 -61.55 31.59
N GLY A 253 2.01 -62.05 31.17
CA GLY A 253 0.84 -62.29 32.04
C GLY A 253 -0.15 -61.12 32.15
N ALA A 254 0.06 -60.02 31.42
CA ALA A 254 -0.87 -58.89 31.42
C ALA A 254 -2.20 -59.24 30.71
N SER A 255 -3.33 -58.93 31.36
CA SER A 255 -4.66 -59.03 30.75
C SER A 255 -4.95 -57.78 29.89
N PRO A 256 -5.16 -57.91 28.57
CA PRO A 256 -5.45 -56.76 27.72
C PRO A 256 -6.73 -56.00 28.11
N GLN A 257 -7.73 -56.72 28.62
CA GLN A 257 -9.00 -56.14 29.07
C GLN A 257 -8.84 -55.29 30.33
N ALA A 258 -7.97 -55.70 31.25
CA ALA A 258 -7.69 -54.93 32.46
C ALA A 258 -6.94 -53.63 32.15
N VAL A 259 -5.95 -53.67 31.25
CA VAL A 259 -5.20 -52.48 30.83
C VAL A 259 -6.10 -51.49 30.08
N LEU A 260 -6.97 -51.98 29.20
CA LEU A 260 -7.96 -51.13 28.51
C LEU A 260 -8.93 -50.46 29.48
N ALA A 261 -9.39 -51.18 30.52
CA ALA A 261 -10.28 -50.62 31.53
C ALA A 261 -9.61 -49.51 32.38
N GLU A 262 -8.33 -49.66 32.74
CA GLU A 262 -7.55 -48.62 33.42
C GLU A 262 -7.39 -47.37 32.56
N VAL A 263 -7.02 -47.52 31.29
CA VAL A 263 -6.87 -46.38 30.37
C VAL A 263 -8.21 -45.67 30.17
N ALA A 264 -9.30 -46.42 30.04
CA ALA A 264 -10.64 -45.85 29.93
C ALA A 264 -11.02 -45.06 31.19
N ALA A 265 -10.69 -45.56 32.39
CA ALA A 265 -10.91 -44.86 33.65
C ALA A 265 -10.04 -43.60 33.79
N GLU A 266 -8.77 -43.66 33.38
CA GLU A 266 -7.86 -42.52 33.39
C GLU A 266 -8.34 -41.42 32.43
N LEU A 267 -8.72 -41.78 31.21
CA LEU A 267 -9.29 -40.86 30.21
C LEU A 267 -10.61 -40.25 30.68
N ALA A 268 -11.48 -41.04 31.32
CA ALA A 268 -12.72 -40.54 31.91
C ALA A 268 -12.46 -39.53 33.04
N GLY A 269 -11.35 -39.66 33.76
CA GLY A 269 -10.90 -38.72 34.79
C GLY A 269 -10.37 -37.38 34.26
N GLN A 270 -10.09 -37.26 32.95
CA GLN A 270 -9.52 -36.04 32.35
C GLN A 270 -10.57 -34.98 31.95
N GLY A 271 -11.82 -35.09 32.40
CA GLY A 271 -12.87 -34.11 32.09
C GLY A 271 -12.52 -32.68 32.49
N GLU A 272 -11.73 -32.47 33.54
CA GLU A 272 -11.32 -31.13 33.98
C GLU A 272 -10.28 -30.49 33.05
N LEU A 273 -9.36 -31.29 32.51
CA LEU A 273 -8.37 -30.87 31.51
C LEU A 273 -9.06 -30.36 30.23
N LEU A 274 -10.06 -31.11 29.75
CA LEU A 274 -10.89 -30.73 28.60
C LEU A 274 -11.67 -29.43 28.84
N LYS A 275 -12.19 -29.20 30.05
CA LYS A 275 -12.83 -27.93 30.41
C LYS A 275 -11.84 -26.77 30.39
N THR A 276 -10.64 -26.96 30.95
CA THR A 276 -9.58 -25.93 30.94
C THR A 276 -9.19 -25.56 29.52
N MET A 277 -8.91 -26.54 28.65
CA MET A 277 -8.59 -26.30 27.23
C MET A 277 -9.73 -25.56 26.49
N THR A 278 -10.98 -25.94 26.75
CA THR A 278 -12.15 -25.28 26.16
C THR A 278 -12.27 -23.83 26.65
N GLY A 279 -11.97 -23.58 27.93
CA GLY A 279 -11.91 -22.25 28.52
C GLY A 279 -10.85 -21.38 27.86
N ASP A 280 -9.61 -21.87 27.81
CA ASP A 280 -8.47 -21.15 27.21
C ASP A 280 -8.71 -20.82 25.73
N THR A 281 -9.31 -21.76 24.99
CA THR A 281 -9.67 -21.57 23.58
C THR A 281 -10.73 -20.47 23.41
N LYS A 282 -11.75 -20.43 24.29
CA LYS A 282 -12.76 -19.36 24.29
C LYS A 282 -12.16 -18.00 24.62
N GLU A 283 -11.24 -17.93 25.57
CA GLU A 283 -10.56 -16.69 25.93
C GLU A 283 -9.69 -16.17 24.79
N LEU A 284 -8.93 -17.05 24.12
CA LEU A 284 -8.15 -16.72 22.93
C LEU A 284 -9.05 -16.17 21.81
N HIS A 285 -10.13 -16.87 21.50
CA HIS A 285 -11.10 -16.42 20.49
C HIS A 285 -11.68 -15.03 20.85
N GLY A 286 -12.00 -14.80 22.13
CA GLY A 286 -12.47 -13.50 22.62
C GLY A 286 -11.45 -12.38 22.40
N ALA A 287 -10.17 -12.62 22.67
CA ALA A 287 -9.09 -11.65 22.44
C ALA A 287 -8.89 -11.36 20.96
N VAL A 288 -8.86 -12.39 20.11
CA VAL A 288 -8.72 -12.25 18.64
C VAL A 288 -9.91 -11.49 18.05
N SER A 289 -11.13 -11.76 18.50
CA SER A 289 -12.33 -11.05 18.05
C SER A 289 -12.30 -9.56 18.42
N LYS A 290 -11.84 -9.22 19.63
CA LYS A 290 -11.67 -7.82 20.06
C LYS A 290 -10.62 -7.10 19.24
N LEU A 291 -9.46 -7.73 19.00
CA LEU A 291 -8.43 -7.21 18.11
C LEU A 291 -8.99 -6.92 16.72
N GLY A 292 -9.72 -7.89 16.13
CA GLY A 292 -10.35 -7.72 14.82
C GLY A 292 -11.27 -6.50 14.74
N LYS A 293 -12.11 -6.28 15.76
CA LYS A 293 -12.99 -5.10 15.82
C LYS A 293 -12.22 -3.77 15.89
N ILE A 294 -11.13 -3.72 16.64
CA ILE A 294 -10.30 -2.50 16.74
C ILE A 294 -9.60 -2.24 15.41
N VAL A 295 -9.06 -3.29 14.77
CA VAL A 295 -8.44 -3.18 13.44
C VAL A 295 -9.44 -2.71 12.40
N GLU A 296 -10.65 -3.27 12.36
CA GLU A 296 -11.72 -2.81 11.47
C GLU A 296 -12.05 -1.34 11.70
N ARG A 297 -12.22 -0.90 12.95
CA ARG A 297 -12.48 0.50 13.28
C ARG A 297 -11.35 1.44 12.81
N SER A 298 -10.11 0.99 12.96
CA SER A 298 -8.91 1.83 12.74
C SER A 298 -8.56 1.95 11.25
N PHE A 299 -8.77 0.88 10.47
CA PHE A 299 -8.27 0.79 9.09
C PHE A 299 -9.37 0.69 8.02
N ALA A 300 -10.63 0.44 8.38
CA ALA A 300 -11.74 0.37 7.42
C ALA A 300 -12.58 1.66 7.38
N GLN A 301 -11.93 2.83 7.43
CA GLN A 301 -12.60 4.10 7.15
C GLN A 301 -12.79 4.25 5.65
N ASP A 302 -14.00 4.60 5.22
CA ASP A 302 -14.29 4.91 3.82
C ASP A 302 -13.66 6.25 3.45
N ILE A 303 -12.41 6.19 3.00
CA ILE A 303 -11.60 7.33 2.52
C ILE A 303 -12.34 8.12 1.43
N ALA A 304 -13.19 7.46 0.64
CA ALA A 304 -13.96 8.13 -0.40
C ALA A 304 -14.96 9.16 0.15
N ARG A 305 -15.30 9.12 1.45
CA ARG A 305 -16.11 10.17 2.08
C ARG A 305 -15.38 11.51 2.14
N ALA A 306 -14.04 11.51 2.23
CA ALA A 306 -13.24 12.73 2.24
C ALA A 306 -13.26 13.46 0.89
N TYR A 307 -13.50 12.74 -0.21
CA TYR A 307 -13.48 13.28 -1.56
C TYR A 307 -14.68 12.77 -2.36
N LYS A 308 -15.75 13.56 -2.35
CA LYS A 308 -16.93 13.38 -3.20
C LYS A 308 -17.03 14.55 -4.16
N SER A 309 -16.07 14.67 -5.08
CA SER A 309 -16.15 15.69 -6.14
C SER A 309 -16.65 15.04 -7.42
N ASP A 310 -17.55 15.73 -8.14
CA ASP A 310 -17.92 15.40 -9.51
C ASP A 310 -16.85 15.84 -10.52
N ARG A 311 -15.75 16.46 -10.07
CA ARG A 311 -14.63 16.84 -10.93
C ARG A 311 -13.85 15.59 -11.31
N PRO A 312 -13.83 15.21 -12.60
CA PRO A 312 -13.04 14.07 -13.03
C PRO A 312 -11.55 14.38 -12.79
N LEU A 313 -10.83 13.40 -12.27
CA LEU A 313 -9.38 13.46 -12.24
C LEU A 313 -8.88 13.54 -13.68
N ASP A 314 -7.97 14.46 -13.96
CA ASP A 314 -7.34 14.55 -15.26
C ASP A 314 -6.44 13.33 -15.46
N ALA A 315 -6.92 12.37 -16.26
CA ALA A 315 -6.22 11.13 -16.54
C ALA A 315 -4.90 11.38 -17.30
N ALA A 316 -4.83 12.43 -18.14
CA ALA A 316 -3.60 12.74 -18.87
C ALA A 316 -2.52 13.25 -17.92
N ALA A 317 -2.86 14.22 -17.05
CA ALA A 317 -1.96 14.71 -16.02
C ALA A 317 -1.55 13.61 -15.04
N LEU A 318 -2.49 12.78 -14.59
CA LEU A 318 -2.17 11.65 -13.71
C LEU A 318 -1.19 10.69 -14.39
N ASN A 319 -1.43 10.30 -15.64
CA ASN A 319 -0.54 9.38 -16.35
C ASN A 319 0.84 9.99 -16.58
N GLN A 320 0.94 11.31 -16.84
CA GLN A 320 2.23 11.99 -16.92
C GLN A 320 2.99 11.91 -15.59
N VAL A 321 2.33 12.22 -14.47
CA VAL A 321 2.93 12.18 -13.13
C VAL A 321 3.32 10.76 -12.72
N ILE A 322 2.54 9.74 -13.11
CA ILE A 322 2.91 8.32 -12.91
C ILE A 322 4.14 7.95 -13.75
N ALA A 323 4.15 8.31 -15.05
CA ALA A 323 5.26 8.01 -15.93
C ALA A 323 6.56 8.68 -15.44
N GLU A 324 6.49 9.95 -15.06
CA GLU A 324 7.59 10.70 -14.47
C GLU A 324 8.08 10.04 -13.18
N HIS A 325 7.18 9.64 -12.29
CA HIS A 325 7.54 8.92 -11.07
C HIS A 325 8.31 7.64 -11.37
N LEU A 326 7.86 6.83 -12.34
CA LEU A 326 8.56 5.60 -12.73
C LEU A 326 9.98 5.88 -13.25
N PHE A 327 10.18 6.95 -14.02
CA PHE A 327 11.51 7.34 -14.47
C PHE A 327 12.37 7.92 -13.36
N HIS A 328 11.79 8.72 -12.46
CA HIS A 328 12.44 9.26 -11.27
C HIS A 328 12.96 8.13 -10.35
N GLU A 329 12.18 7.07 -10.17
CA GLU A 329 12.56 5.87 -9.39
C GLU A 329 13.48 4.90 -10.15
N GLY A 330 13.80 5.19 -11.42
CA GLY A 330 14.72 4.38 -12.24
C GLY A 330 14.09 3.10 -12.79
N LEU A 331 12.77 2.98 -12.69
CA LEU A 331 11.99 1.88 -13.25
C LEU A 331 11.76 2.11 -14.75
N PHE A 332 12.84 2.31 -15.52
CA PHE A 332 12.79 2.75 -16.91
C PHE A 332 12.01 1.82 -17.83
N ASP A 333 12.15 0.50 -17.66
CA ASP A 333 11.42 -0.49 -18.46
C ASP A 333 9.92 -0.42 -18.20
N ILE A 334 9.52 -0.33 -16.93
CA ILE A 334 8.12 -0.20 -16.51
C ILE A 334 7.56 1.14 -16.98
N GLY A 335 8.32 2.23 -16.83
CA GLY A 335 7.95 3.56 -17.30
C GLY A 335 7.71 3.59 -18.81
N ARG A 336 8.61 3.01 -19.62
CA ARG A 336 8.44 2.89 -21.08
C ARG A 336 7.22 2.05 -21.46
N LEU A 337 7.02 0.93 -20.77
CA LEU A 337 5.84 0.08 -20.98
C LEU A 337 4.55 0.84 -20.67
N PHE A 338 4.50 1.52 -19.53
CA PHE A 338 3.36 2.32 -19.10
C PHE A 338 3.07 3.48 -20.06
N VAL A 339 4.09 4.24 -20.47
CA VAL A 339 3.95 5.33 -21.47
C VAL A 339 3.30 4.82 -22.76
N ARG A 340 3.74 3.65 -23.25
CA ARG A 340 3.23 3.03 -24.47
C ARG A 340 1.78 2.56 -24.32
N GLU A 341 1.46 1.88 -23.22
CA GLU A 341 0.12 1.32 -22.98
C GLU A 341 -0.92 2.39 -22.62
N ALA A 342 -0.52 3.38 -21.82
CA ALA A 342 -1.40 4.48 -21.39
C ALA A 342 -1.47 5.62 -22.41
N GLY A 343 -0.69 5.58 -23.50
CA GLY A 343 -0.68 6.60 -24.55
C GLY A 343 -0.24 7.98 -24.05
N VAL A 344 0.77 8.03 -23.18
CA VAL A 344 1.22 9.28 -22.54
C VAL A 344 1.92 10.18 -23.57
N ALA A 345 1.32 11.34 -23.84
CA ALA A 345 1.90 12.33 -24.73
C ALA A 345 3.25 12.84 -24.19
N GLY A 346 4.27 12.84 -25.04
CA GLY A 346 5.61 13.34 -24.67
C GLY A 346 6.40 12.42 -23.73
N GLY A 347 6.07 11.12 -23.63
CA GLY A 347 6.75 10.21 -22.70
C GLY A 347 8.28 10.11 -22.86
N GLU A 348 8.82 10.27 -24.07
CA GLU A 348 10.27 10.35 -24.28
C GLU A 348 10.90 11.60 -23.66
N ALA A 349 10.19 12.73 -23.70
CA ALA A 349 10.63 13.97 -23.06
C ALA A 349 10.61 13.85 -21.53
N LEU A 350 9.63 13.13 -20.97
CA LEU A 350 9.59 12.81 -19.53
C LEU A 350 10.75 11.91 -19.10
N GLN A 351 11.17 10.97 -19.95
CA GLN A 351 12.29 10.09 -19.66
C GLN A 351 13.64 10.83 -19.72
N ARG A 352 13.79 11.79 -20.63
CA ARG A 352 15.08 12.40 -21.02
C ARG A 352 15.93 12.94 -19.85
N PRO A 353 15.39 13.67 -18.85
CA PRO A 353 16.17 14.16 -17.71
C PRO A 353 16.74 13.03 -16.84
N TYR A 354 16.03 11.90 -16.79
CA TYR A 354 16.42 10.72 -16.00
C TYR A 354 17.27 9.74 -16.82
N ALA A 355 17.16 9.79 -18.15
CA ALA A 355 17.94 8.99 -19.10
C ALA A 355 19.27 9.61 -19.53
N SER A 356 19.51 10.91 -19.30
CA SER A 356 20.79 11.57 -19.61
C SER A 356 21.98 11.05 -18.80
N MET A 357 21.74 10.10 -17.88
CA MET A 357 22.76 9.31 -17.18
C MET A 357 22.86 7.86 -17.69
N HIS A 358 22.23 7.55 -18.82
CA HIS A 358 22.17 6.24 -19.46
C HIS A 358 22.52 6.35 -20.96
N THR A 359 23.56 7.10 -21.32
CA THR A 359 24.15 6.99 -22.65
C THR A 359 25.02 5.73 -22.72
N VAL A 360 24.33 4.62 -23.00
CA VAL A 360 24.89 3.52 -23.79
C VAL A 360 25.24 4.12 -25.14
N LEU A 361 26.52 4.48 -25.34
CA LEU A 361 27.34 4.23 -26.53
C LEU A 361 28.65 5.05 -26.43
N GLN A 362 29.75 4.29 -26.32
CA GLN A 362 31.17 4.62 -26.47
C GLN A 362 31.97 5.18 -25.26
N GLU A 363 32.75 4.23 -24.70
CA GLU A 363 34.06 4.35 -24.01
C GLU A 363 34.16 4.75 -22.54
N ARG A 364 33.10 5.17 -21.83
CA ARG A 364 33.15 5.23 -20.34
C ARG A 364 31.82 4.79 -19.70
N PRO A 365 31.79 3.71 -18.91
CA PRO A 365 30.58 3.28 -18.21
C PRO A 365 30.38 4.19 -16.99
N TYR A 366 29.66 5.30 -17.15
CA TYR A 366 29.16 6.03 -15.99
C TYR A 366 27.80 5.44 -15.59
N ALA A 367 27.70 5.13 -14.31
CA ALA A 367 26.52 4.60 -13.64
C ALA A 367 25.40 5.64 -13.66
N SER A 368 24.16 5.23 -13.97
CA SER A 368 22.99 6.09 -13.73
C SER A 368 22.87 6.44 -12.24
N MET A 369 22.08 7.47 -11.88
CA MET A 369 21.87 7.85 -10.47
C MET A 369 21.47 6.62 -9.67
N HIS A 370 20.56 5.81 -10.22
CA HIS A 370 20.09 4.57 -9.62
C HIS A 370 21.19 3.54 -9.45
N THR A 371 22.10 3.40 -10.42
CA THR A 371 23.27 2.53 -10.27
C THR A 371 24.21 3.05 -9.18
N VAL A 372 24.50 4.35 -9.10
CA VAL A 372 25.32 4.91 -8.01
C VAL A 372 24.64 4.72 -6.65
N LEU A 373 23.32 4.89 -6.56
CA LEU A 373 22.55 4.64 -5.34
C LEU A 373 22.63 3.18 -4.90
N GLN A 374 22.48 2.24 -5.84
CA GLN A 374 22.60 0.81 -5.57
C GLN A 374 24.00 0.45 -5.04
N GLU A 375 25.04 1.07 -5.60
CA GLU A 375 26.42 0.86 -5.17
C GLU A 375 26.66 1.46 -3.77
N ILE A 376 26.12 2.64 -3.47
CA ILE A 376 26.14 3.21 -2.10
C ILE A 376 25.46 2.27 -1.11
N GLN A 377 24.32 1.67 -1.47
CA GLN A 377 23.62 0.69 -0.62
C GLN A 377 24.43 -0.59 -0.40
N GLN A 378 25.27 -0.97 -1.35
CA GLN A 378 26.22 -2.10 -1.23
C GLN A 378 27.56 -1.69 -0.58
N HIS A 379 27.62 -0.48 -0.01
CA HIS A 379 28.81 0.11 0.60
C HIS A 379 29.98 0.35 -0.36
N ASN A 380 29.71 0.41 -1.66
CA ASN A 380 30.68 0.78 -2.68
C ASN A 380 30.57 2.28 -3.03
N LEU A 381 31.54 3.06 -2.57
CA LEU A 381 31.59 4.52 -2.79
C LEU A 381 32.34 4.93 -4.06
N ALA A 382 32.96 4.00 -4.79
CA ALA A 382 33.77 4.33 -5.96
C ALA A 382 32.96 5.04 -7.07
N PRO A 383 31.73 4.61 -7.42
CA PRO A 383 30.91 5.30 -8.41
C PRO A 383 30.49 6.70 -7.97
N ALA A 384 30.14 6.89 -6.70
CA ALA A 384 29.79 8.20 -6.14
C ALA A 384 30.98 9.18 -6.18
N LEU A 385 32.19 8.71 -5.85
CA LEU A 385 33.40 9.52 -5.94
C LEU A 385 33.76 9.88 -7.40
N ALA A 386 33.53 8.97 -8.35
CA ALA A 386 33.73 9.26 -9.76
C ALA A 386 32.76 10.34 -10.25
N TRP A 387 31.48 10.22 -9.89
CA TRP A 387 30.45 11.21 -10.22
C TRP A 387 30.77 12.60 -9.64
N VAL A 388 31.21 12.68 -8.38
CA VAL A 388 31.58 13.99 -7.79
C VAL A 388 32.76 14.64 -8.51
N ARG A 389 33.76 13.87 -8.94
CA ARG A 389 34.90 14.43 -9.69
C ARG A 389 34.49 15.01 -11.04
N GLU A 390 33.52 14.40 -11.71
CA GLU A 390 32.99 14.89 -12.98
C GLU A 390 32.19 16.19 -12.79
N HIS A 391 31.52 16.35 -11.65
CA HIS A 391 30.67 17.50 -11.34
C HIS A 391 31.31 18.47 -10.32
N ASP A 392 32.63 18.39 -10.09
CA ASP A 392 33.33 19.12 -9.02
C ASP A 392 33.12 20.64 -9.13
N ALA A 393 33.19 21.19 -10.34
CA ALA A 393 32.95 22.61 -10.59
C ALA A 393 31.51 23.05 -10.31
N ALA A 394 30.52 22.19 -10.59
CA ALA A 394 29.11 22.50 -10.36
C ALA A 394 28.69 22.30 -8.89
N LEU A 395 29.42 21.47 -8.15
CA LEU A 395 29.21 21.21 -6.72
C LEU A 395 29.99 22.17 -5.82
N ALA A 396 30.99 22.88 -6.36
CA ALA A 396 31.81 23.82 -5.61
C ALA A 396 30.96 24.96 -5.02
N GLY A 397 31.32 25.39 -3.80
CA GLY A 397 30.68 26.54 -3.17
C GLY A 397 30.94 27.86 -3.93
N PRO A 398 30.25 28.96 -3.58
CA PRO A 398 30.42 30.26 -4.25
C PRO A 398 31.86 30.78 -4.31
N GLY A 399 32.70 30.37 -3.37
CA GLY A 399 34.14 30.71 -3.31
C GLY A 399 35.07 29.66 -3.95
N GLY A 400 34.55 28.68 -4.69
CA GLY A 400 35.33 27.57 -5.26
C GLY A 400 35.75 26.51 -4.22
N GLU A 401 35.18 26.56 -3.01
CA GLU A 401 35.51 25.61 -1.95
C GLU A 401 34.86 24.24 -2.20
N PRO A 402 35.52 23.14 -1.82
CA PRO A 402 35.03 21.80 -2.10
C PRO A 402 33.76 21.50 -1.30
N SER A 403 32.83 20.79 -1.94
CA SER A 403 31.49 20.59 -1.39
C SER A 403 31.51 19.78 -0.07
N ALA A 404 30.62 20.13 0.86
CA ALA A 404 30.41 19.34 2.07
C ALA A 404 29.90 17.92 1.75
N PHE A 405 29.19 17.77 0.62
CA PHE A 405 28.71 16.48 0.12
C PHE A 405 29.87 15.54 -0.23
N GLU A 406 30.86 16.02 -0.96
CA GLU A 406 32.05 15.24 -1.28
C GLU A 406 32.80 14.79 -0.03
N PHE A 407 32.95 15.69 0.95
CA PHE A 407 33.56 15.33 2.22
C PHE A 407 32.77 14.24 2.95
N ALA A 408 31.44 14.24 2.87
CA ALA A 408 30.61 13.19 3.47
C ALA A 408 30.89 11.80 2.85
N ILE A 409 31.14 11.72 1.54
CA ILE A 409 31.55 10.48 0.86
C ILE A 409 32.93 10.04 1.35
N HIS A 410 33.92 10.94 1.34
CA HIS A 410 35.27 10.65 1.83
C HIS A 410 35.29 10.24 3.31
N ARG A 411 34.42 10.83 4.12
CA ARG A 411 34.22 10.45 5.52
C ARG A 411 33.78 9.00 5.64
N LEU A 412 32.76 8.58 4.89
CA LEU A 412 32.28 7.20 4.92
C LEU A 412 33.33 6.22 4.38
N ALA A 413 34.06 6.57 3.32
CA ALA A 413 35.16 5.76 2.80
C ALA A 413 36.27 5.55 3.84
N PHE A 414 36.65 6.61 4.57
CA PHE A 414 37.61 6.52 5.67
C PHE A 414 37.13 5.57 6.78
N LEU A 415 35.86 5.67 7.17
CA LEU A 415 35.27 4.85 8.23
C LEU A 415 35.13 3.38 7.82
N ALA A 416 34.76 3.12 6.57
CA ALA A 416 34.72 1.78 6.00
C ALA A 416 36.12 1.13 6.00
N LEU A 417 37.14 1.85 5.53
CA LEU A 417 38.54 1.39 5.58
C LEU A 417 39.03 1.14 7.01
N LEU A 418 38.64 2.01 7.96
CA LEU A 418 38.99 1.84 9.36
C LEU A 418 38.39 0.55 9.95
N LYS A 419 37.16 0.20 9.54
CA LYS A 419 36.45 -1.00 10.00
C LYS A 419 37.02 -2.27 9.37
N GLU A 420 37.30 -2.26 8.07
CA GLU A 420 37.69 -3.45 7.31
C GLU A 420 39.20 -3.73 7.32
N GLN A 421 40.01 -2.68 7.16
CA GLN A 421 41.47 -2.79 6.93
C GLN A 421 42.29 -2.15 8.06
N GLY A 422 41.63 -1.50 9.01
CA GLY A 422 42.24 -0.96 10.22
C GLY A 422 42.88 0.43 10.07
N GLN A 423 43.60 0.84 11.11
CA GLN A 423 44.07 2.22 11.29
C GLN A 423 45.05 2.70 10.21
N GLN A 424 45.92 1.82 9.71
CA GLN A 424 46.94 2.20 8.73
C GLN A 424 46.32 2.58 7.38
N ALA A 425 45.37 1.77 6.89
CA ALA A 425 44.66 2.03 5.64
C ALA A 425 43.85 3.33 5.72
N ALA A 426 43.09 3.52 6.81
CA ALA A 426 42.32 4.74 7.03
C ALA A 426 43.22 6.00 7.10
N MET A 427 44.38 5.91 7.78
CA MET A 427 45.34 7.03 7.86
C MET A 427 45.94 7.37 6.49
N ALA A 428 46.28 6.37 5.67
CA ALA A 428 46.77 6.58 4.31
C ALA A 428 45.72 7.31 3.46
N TYR A 429 44.47 6.86 3.54
CA TYR A 429 43.34 7.49 2.84
C TYR A 429 43.13 8.95 3.26
N ALA A 430 43.13 9.23 4.57
CA ALA A 430 42.99 10.58 5.10
C ALA A 430 44.08 11.53 4.60
N ARG A 431 45.35 11.08 4.57
CA ARG A 431 46.47 11.89 4.05
C ARG A 431 46.29 12.25 2.58
N GLN A 432 45.72 11.35 1.79
CA GLN A 432 45.49 11.57 0.37
C GLN A 432 44.32 12.51 0.08
N HIS A 433 43.22 12.39 0.83
CA HIS A 433 41.95 13.03 0.46
C HIS A 433 41.49 14.17 1.38
N PHE A 434 41.91 14.22 2.66
CA PHE A 434 41.36 15.23 3.58
C PHE A 434 42.00 16.61 3.48
N ALA A 435 43.18 16.74 2.86
CA ALA A 435 43.92 17.99 2.76
C ALA A 435 43.09 19.12 2.11
N ARG A 436 42.32 18.81 1.05
CA ARG A 436 41.47 19.80 0.36
C ARG A 436 40.34 20.37 1.23
N PHE A 437 39.91 19.65 2.28
CA PHE A 437 38.77 20.05 3.13
C PHE A 437 39.19 20.72 4.44
N GLN A 438 40.48 21.04 4.61
CA GLN A 438 40.98 21.60 5.87
C GLN A 438 40.35 22.96 6.21
N GLY A 439 40.08 23.81 5.21
CA GLY A 439 39.46 25.12 5.43
C GLY A 439 38.02 25.03 5.95
N THR A 440 37.25 24.03 5.49
CA THR A 440 35.81 23.92 5.73
C THR A 440 35.41 22.86 6.75
N GLN A 441 36.16 21.77 6.87
CA GLN A 441 35.76 20.56 7.61
C GLN A 441 36.75 20.14 8.71
N MET A 442 37.66 21.01 9.14
CA MET A 442 38.71 20.68 10.12
C MET A 442 38.18 20.01 11.40
N ARG A 443 37.09 20.52 11.97
CA ARG A 443 36.49 19.94 13.20
C ARG A 443 36.05 18.49 13.00
N ALA A 444 35.47 18.18 11.84
CA ALA A 444 35.06 16.83 11.49
C ALA A 444 36.28 15.92 11.25
N ILE A 445 37.31 16.43 10.56
CA ILE A 445 38.59 15.73 10.36
C ILE A 445 39.21 15.35 11.72
N GLN A 446 39.26 16.29 12.67
CA GLN A 446 39.79 16.03 14.02
C GLN A 446 39.01 14.92 14.75
N ARG A 447 37.67 14.90 14.66
CA ARG A 447 36.86 13.80 15.21
C ARG A 447 37.19 12.46 14.56
N LEU A 448 37.35 12.40 13.23
CA LEU A 448 37.71 11.18 12.51
C LEU A 448 39.11 10.67 12.91
N MET A 449 40.07 11.58 13.08
CA MET A 449 41.40 11.23 13.60
C MET A 449 41.33 10.71 15.03
N GLY A 450 40.47 11.30 15.87
CA GLY A 450 40.18 10.80 17.22
C GLY A 450 39.63 9.38 17.21
N ALA A 451 38.72 9.05 16.29
CA ALA A 451 38.11 7.72 16.18
C ALA A 451 39.15 6.60 15.92
N LEU A 452 40.28 6.91 15.28
CA LEU A 452 41.39 5.96 15.10
C LEU A 452 41.88 5.38 16.42
N CYS A 453 41.95 6.20 17.49
CA CYS A 453 42.45 5.77 18.80
C CYS A 453 41.51 4.78 19.51
N PHE A 454 40.24 4.71 19.09
CA PHE A 454 39.20 3.93 19.76
C PHE A 454 38.66 2.77 18.90
N SER A 455 39.13 2.61 17.65
CA SER A 455 38.65 1.58 16.73
C SER A 455 38.79 0.15 17.27
N ARG A 456 39.85 -0.13 18.06
CA ARG A 456 40.09 -1.44 18.68
C ARG A 456 39.26 -1.71 19.94
N ARG A 457 38.56 -0.70 20.50
CA ARG A 457 37.76 -0.87 21.72
C ARG A 457 36.44 -1.59 21.48
N ALA A 458 35.85 -1.43 20.30
CA ALA A 458 34.64 -2.15 19.90
C ALA A 458 34.87 -3.68 19.88
N ALA A 459 36.03 -4.12 19.36
CA ALA A 459 36.44 -5.53 19.38
C ALA A 459 36.66 -6.09 20.80
N ALA A 460 36.87 -5.21 21.78
CA ALA A 460 37.07 -5.57 23.20
C ALA A 460 35.79 -5.43 24.06
N GLY A 461 34.61 -5.28 23.44
CA GLY A 461 33.33 -5.18 24.14
C GLY A 461 33.15 -3.90 24.99
N ARG A 462 33.94 -2.85 24.72
CA ARG A 462 33.87 -1.56 25.44
C ARG A 462 33.14 -0.51 24.59
N PRO A 463 32.37 0.41 25.22
CA PRO A 463 31.67 1.45 24.50
C PRO A 463 32.65 2.35 23.74
N ASN A 464 32.36 2.56 22.45
CA ASN A 464 33.13 3.46 21.59
C ASN A 464 32.49 4.86 21.64
N PRO A 465 33.19 5.91 22.09
CA PRO A 465 32.65 7.27 22.15
C PRO A 465 32.39 7.90 20.77
N TYR A 466 32.74 7.20 19.68
CA TYR A 466 32.51 7.59 18.29
C TYR A 466 31.57 6.62 17.55
N ALA A 467 30.77 5.83 18.27
CA ALA A 467 29.87 4.86 17.66
C ALA A 467 28.87 5.50 16.68
N GLU A 468 28.46 6.74 16.94
CA GLU A 468 27.58 7.52 16.07
C GLU A 468 28.21 7.85 14.70
N LEU A 469 29.54 7.92 14.62
CA LEU A 469 30.23 8.10 13.33
C LEU A 469 30.16 6.84 12.46
N MET A 470 29.88 5.68 13.05
CA MET A 470 29.80 4.38 12.38
C MET A 470 28.36 3.89 12.24
N ALA A 471 27.38 4.77 12.46
CA ALA A 471 25.96 4.42 12.36
C ALA A 471 25.58 4.08 10.92
N GLU A 472 24.78 3.03 10.75
CA GLU A 472 24.35 2.56 9.43
C GLU A 472 23.47 3.59 8.69
N ASP A 473 22.69 4.39 9.44
CA ASP A 473 21.84 5.45 8.91
C ASP A 473 22.61 6.49 8.07
N LEU A 474 23.93 6.61 8.29
CA LEU A 474 24.78 7.53 7.52
C LEU A 474 24.85 7.18 6.03
N TRP A 475 24.75 5.89 5.67
CA TRP A 475 24.70 5.45 4.28
C TRP A 475 23.38 5.86 3.61
N GLY A 476 22.27 5.69 4.32
CA GLY A 476 20.96 6.17 3.86
C GLY A 476 20.90 7.70 3.73
N ASN A 477 21.55 8.43 4.65
CA ASN A 477 21.68 9.89 4.55
C ASN A 477 22.51 10.31 3.34
N LEU A 478 23.63 9.61 3.08
CA LEU A 478 24.45 9.88 1.91
C LEU A 478 23.68 9.64 0.61
N ALA A 479 22.96 8.53 0.52
CA ALA A 479 22.14 8.21 -0.65
C ALA A 479 21.10 9.31 -0.93
N ARG A 480 20.38 9.79 0.10
CA ARG A 480 19.41 10.88 -0.04
C ARG A 480 20.06 12.19 -0.47
N GLU A 481 21.22 12.53 0.10
CA GLU A 481 21.95 13.72 -0.30
C GLU A 481 22.48 13.61 -1.73
N PHE A 482 22.91 12.42 -2.17
CA PHE A 482 23.30 12.19 -3.57
C PHE A 482 22.13 12.44 -4.54
N VAL A 483 20.94 11.89 -4.26
CA VAL A 483 19.72 12.20 -5.04
C VAL A 483 19.50 13.70 -5.12
N ARG A 484 19.58 14.39 -3.97
CA ARG A 484 19.39 15.85 -3.92
C ARG A 484 20.33 16.59 -4.85
N GLN A 485 21.62 16.24 -4.83
CA GLN A 485 22.63 16.86 -5.69
C GLN A 485 22.38 16.56 -7.16
N CYS A 486 22.00 15.32 -7.50
CA CYS A 486 21.62 14.96 -8.86
C CYS A 486 20.41 15.78 -9.35
N CYS A 487 19.33 15.84 -8.56
CA CYS A 487 18.12 16.58 -8.92
C CYS A 487 18.39 18.07 -9.11
N VAL A 488 19.19 18.70 -8.23
CA VAL A 488 19.59 20.11 -8.37
C VAL A 488 20.35 20.34 -9.68
N LEU A 489 21.30 19.48 -10.02
CA LEU A 489 22.07 19.62 -11.25
C LEU A 489 21.23 19.38 -12.51
N LEU A 490 20.20 18.54 -12.43
CA LEU A 490 19.26 18.27 -13.50
C LEU A 490 18.10 19.29 -13.59
N GLY A 491 18.02 20.23 -12.65
CA GLY A 491 16.89 21.15 -12.51
C GLY A 491 15.56 20.43 -12.28
N GLN A 492 15.60 19.26 -11.65
CA GLN A 492 14.43 18.45 -11.32
C GLN A 492 14.09 18.58 -9.84
N ALA A 493 12.82 18.32 -9.50
CA ALA A 493 12.40 18.20 -8.11
C ALA A 493 13.13 17.01 -7.44
N GLN A 494 13.47 17.16 -6.16
CA GLN A 494 14.08 16.07 -5.38
C GLN A 494 13.10 14.92 -5.15
N ASP A 495 11.84 15.25 -4.88
CA ASP A 495 10.77 14.30 -4.66
C ASP A 495 9.84 14.30 -5.86
N SER A 496 9.42 13.11 -6.29
CA SER A 496 8.44 12.99 -7.37
C SER A 496 7.14 13.73 -7.03
N PRO A 497 6.53 14.45 -8.00
CA PRO A 497 5.24 15.10 -7.81
C PRO A 497 4.14 14.13 -7.33
N LEU A 498 4.19 12.86 -7.76
CA LEU A 498 3.25 11.83 -7.30
C LEU A 498 3.40 11.58 -5.80
N LEU A 499 4.65 11.38 -5.35
CA LEU A 499 4.98 11.11 -3.96
C LEU A 499 4.54 12.27 -3.07
N VAL A 500 4.89 13.50 -3.46
CA VAL A 500 4.50 14.73 -2.73
C VAL A 500 2.99 14.85 -2.64
N THR A 501 2.27 14.62 -3.75
CA THR A 501 0.80 14.72 -3.80
C THR A 501 0.14 13.68 -2.90
N VAL A 502 0.62 12.44 -2.92
CA VAL A 502 0.12 11.36 -2.07
C VAL A 502 0.43 11.64 -0.60
N ALA A 503 1.62 12.12 -0.27
CA ALA A 503 2.02 12.46 1.09
C ALA A 503 1.18 13.62 1.65
N ALA A 504 1.00 14.69 0.88
CA ALA A 504 0.13 15.80 1.23
C ALA A 504 -1.33 15.34 1.43
N GLY A 505 -1.83 14.49 0.52
CA GLY A 505 -3.15 13.89 0.61
C GLY A 505 -3.32 13.04 1.87
N ALA A 506 -2.32 12.21 2.21
CA ALA A 506 -2.33 11.38 3.40
C ALA A 506 -2.31 12.21 4.69
N ALA A 507 -1.56 13.32 4.73
CA ALA A 507 -1.54 14.26 5.85
C ALA A 507 -2.87 15.01 5.99
N ALA A 508 -3.51 15.38 4.87
CA ALA A 508 -4.79 16.10 4.84
C ALA A 508 -5.99 15.20 5.18
N LEU A 509 -5.91 13.92 4.80
CA LEU A 509 -7.03 13.00 4.79
C LEU A 509 -7.77 12.88 6.14
N PRO A 510 -7.11 12.76 7.31
CA PRO A 510 -7.80 12.70 8.59
C PRO A 510 -8.68 13.92 8.88
N THR A 511 -8.24 15.11 8.46
CA THR A 511 -9.00 16.36 8.62
C THR A 511 -10.18 16.39 7.67
N LEU A 512 -9.97 15.97 6.41
CA LEU A 512 -11.03 15.88 5.40
C LEU A 512 -12.11 14.85 5.76
N LEU A 513 -11.74 13.72 6.37
CA LEU A 513 -12.69 12.71 6.84
C LEU A 513 -13.54 13.22 8.02
N LYS A 514 -12.94 13.98 8.93
CA LYS A 514 -13.69 14.63 10.02
C LYS A 514 -14.66 15.67 9.49
N LEU A 515 -14.22 16.49 8.54
CA LEU A 515 -15.08 17.46 7.85
C LEU A 515 -16.26 16.74 7.18
N ALA A 516 -16.00 15.67 6.42
CA ALA A 516 -17.05 14.88 5.79
C ALA A 516 -18.01 14.22 6.80
N ALA A 517 -17.56 13.89 8.00
CA ALA A 517 -18.41 13.35 9.05
C ALA A 517 -19.33 14.42 9.67
N VAL A 518 -18.83 15.64 9.87
CA VAL A 518 -19.57 16.77 10.44
C VAL A 518 -20.55 17.37 9.43
N MET A 519 -20.18 17.39 8.15
CA MET A 519 -20.95 18.02 7.07
C MET A 519 -22.04 17.12 6.46
N GLY A 520 -22.19 15.90 6.99
CA GLY A 520 -23.27 14.98 6.61
C GLY A 520 -23.17 14.50 5.16
N GLU A 521 -24.22 14.71 4.36
CA GLU A 521 -24.27 14.28 2.96
C GLU A 521 -23.60 15.26 1.99
N GLN A 522 -23.40 16.53 2.39
CA GLN A 522 -22.72 17.52 1.56
C GLN A 522 -21.23 17.19 1.47
N PRO A 523 -20.71 16.92 0.27
CA PRO A 523 -19.29 16.71 0.03
C PRO A 523 -18.43 17.90 0.44
N VAL A 524 -17.31 17.62 1.12
CA VAL A 524 -16.23 18.59 1.33
C VAL A 524 -15.75 19.18 -0.01
N ALA A 525 -15.80 18.39 -1.09
CA ALA A 525 -15.40 18.81 -2.42
C ALA A 525 -16.41 19.70 -3.15
N GLU A 526 -17.69 19.71 -2.76
CA GLU A 526 -18.68 20.67 -3.28
C GLU A 526 -18.44 22.06 -2.70
N LEU A 527 -18.02 22.16 -1.43
CA LEU A 527 -17.60 23.44 -0.85
C LEU A 527 -16.29 23.96 -1.43
N ALA A 528 -15.30 23.08 -1.63
CA ALA A 528 -14.02 23.42 -2.24
C ALA A 528 -14.10 23.61 -3.77
N GLY A 529 -15.21 23.21 -4.40
CA GLY A 529 -15.49 23.49 -5.81
C GLY A 529 -16.17 24.85 -6.01
N ALA A 530 -16.90 25.33 -5.01
CA ALA A 530 -17.58 26.63 -5.03
C ALA A 530 -16.72 27.78 -4.48
N ALA A 531 -15.87 27.50 -3.49
CA ALA A 531 -14.79 28.37 -3.05
C ALA A 531 -13.49 27.71 -3.50
N GLU A 532 -12.58 28.42 -4.19
CA GLU A 532 -11.26 27.92 -4.61
C GLU A 532 -10.34 27.50 -3.42
N GLN A 533 -10.89 27.40 -2.21
CA GLN A 533 -10.23 27.17 -0.95
C GLN A 533 -11.04 26.21 -0.08
N LEU A 534 -10.35 25.45 0.78
CA LEU A 534 -10.98 24.61 1.78
C LEU A 534 -11.53 25.46 2.94
N PRO A 535 -12.65 25.07 3.57
CA PRO A 535 -13.25 25.81 4.68
C PRO A 535 -12.41 25.77 5.97
N VAL A 536 -11.40 24.90 6.02
CA VAL A 536 -10.50 24.72 7.17
C VAL A 536 -9.07 24.63 6.66
N GLU A 537 -8.17 25.31 7.37
CA GLU A 537 -6.73 25.23 7.14
C GLU A 537 -6.22 23.83 7.51
N ILE A 538 -5.50 23.20 6.58
CA ILE A 538 -4.85 21.92 6.80
C ILE A 538 -3.36 22.20 6.97
N PRO A 539 -2.79 22.05 8.18
CA PRO A 539 -1.37 22.26 8.40
C PRO A 539 -0.60 21.08 7.80
N LEU A 540 -0.19 21.20 6.54
CA LEU A 540 0.59 20.19 5.85
C LEU A 540 2.05 20.15 6.33
N GLY A 541 2.59 21.29 6.79
CA GLY A 541 4.00 21.45 7.16
C GLY A 541 4.77 22.30 6.16
N ARG A 542 6.01 22.68 6.52
CA ARG A 542 6.86 23.54 5.68
C ARG A 542 7.44 22.79 4.48
N GLU A 543 7.51 21.47 4.58
CA GLU A 543 7.99 20.55 3.55
C GLU A 543 7.10 20.52 2.28
N PHE A 544 5.85 21.03 2.37
CA PHE A 544 4.93 21.16 1.23
C PHE A 544 4.83 22.59 0.69
N VAL A 545 5.69 23.50 1.16
CA VAL A 545 5.73 24.91 0.71
C VAL A 545 6.89 25.06 -0.27
N PHE A 546 6.56 24.99 -1.56
CA PHE A 546 7.56 25.05 -2.65
C PHE A 546 7.87 26.46 -3.14
N HIS A 547 6.96 27.41 -2.88
CA HIS A 547 7.08 28.79 -3.36
C HIS A 547 6.79 29.78 -2.22
N SER A 548 7.35 30.98 -2.35
CA SER A 548 7.04 32.06 -1.43
C SER A 548 5.58 32.49 -1.58
N ILE A 549 4.86 32.51 -0.46
CA ILE A 549 3.45 32.94 -0.42
C ILE A 549 3.36 34.25 0.36
N PHE A 550 2.67 35.23 -0.22
CA PHE A 550 2.32 36.47 0.47
C PHE A 550 0.81 36.54 0.70
N ALA A 551 0.40 36.76 1.95
CA ALA A 551 -0.98 37.07 2.28
C ALA A 551 -1.10 38.56 2.61
N CYS A 552 -1.99 39.27 1.91
CA CYS A 552 -2.19 40.69 2.09
C CYS A 552 -2.62 40.98 3.53
N PRO A 553 -1.86 41.78 4.29
CA PRO A 553 -2.22 42.05 5.67
C PRO A 553 -3.54 42.84 5.85
N VAL A 554 -3.99 43.55 4.79
CA VAL A 554 -5.23 44.34 4.78
C VAL A 554 -6.43 43.51 4.35
N SER A 555 -6.34 42.81 3.22
CA SER A 555 -7.47 42.02 2.71
C SER A 555 -7.53 40.62 3.29
N ARG A 556 -6.41 40.13 3.84
CA ARG A 556 -6.19 38.75 4.31
C ARG A 556 -6.25 37.70 3.21
N ASP A 557 -6.25 38.13 1.95
CA ASP A 557 -6.22 37.25 0.79
C ASP A 557 -4.77 36.98 0.37
N GLN A 558 -4.51 35.78 -0.15
CA GLN A 558 -3.25 35.44 -0.80
C GLN A 558 -3.05 36.29 -2.07
N SER A 559 -1.83 36.77 -2.32
CA SER A 559 -1.48 37.45 -3.56
C SER A 559 -1.55 36.51 -4.76
N THR A 560 -1.96 37.04 -5.90
CA THR A 560 -1.98 36.35 -7.19
C THR A 560 -1.21 37.17 -8.22
N HIS A 561 -0.96 36.60 -9.40
CA HIS A 561 -0.35 37.34 -10.52
C HIS A 561 -1.15 38.61 -10.88
N ASP A 562 -2.49 38.55 -10.85
CA ASP A 562 -3.35 39.71 -11.14
C ASP A 562 -3.46 40.70 -9.95
N ASN A 563 -3.14 40.24 -8.75
CA ASN A 563 -3.17 41.02 -7.52
C ASN A 563 -1.86 40.87 -6.72
N PRO A 564 -0.73 41.36 -7.28
CA PRO A 564 0.59 41.10 -6.74
C PRO A 564 0.82 41.92 -5.44
N PRO A 565 1.79 41.50 -4.62
CA PRO A 565 2.26 42.30 -3.50
C PRO A 565 2.96 43.56 -4.01
N MET A 566 2.65 44.70 -3.41
CA MET A 566 3.24 45.99 -3.77
C MET A 566 3.99 46.56 -2.55
N LEU A 567 5.27 46.87 -2.74
CA LEU A 567 6.12 47.56 -1.77
C LEU A 567 5.84 49.05 -1.80
N LEU A 568 5.44 49.59 -0.65
CA LEU A 568 5.28 51.02 -0.45
C LEU A 568 6.66 51.67 -0.21
N PRO A 569 6.84 52.97 -0.49
CA PRO A 569 8.10 53.68 -0.21
C PRO A 569 8.57 53.61 1.26
N CYS A 570 7.64 53.36 2.19
CA CYS A 570 7.95 53.19 3.61
C CYS A 570 8.46 51.78 3.98
N GLY A 571 8.56 50.86 3.03
CA GLY A 571 9.03 49.48 3.22
C GLY A 571 7.94 48.46 3.61
N HIS A 572 6.69 48.89 3.84
CA HIS A 572 5.57 47.98 4.06
C HIS A 572 5.02 47.42 2.74
N CYS A 573 4.44 46.22 2.78
CA CYS A 573 3.86 45.59 1.60
C CYS A 573 2.37 45.28 1.78
N ILE A 574 1.56 45.57 0.76
CA ILE A 574 0.14 45.23 0.64
C ILE A 574 -0.21 44.93 -0.83
N CYS A 575 -1.28 44.18 -1.10
CA CYS A 575 -1.64 43.83 -2.47
C CYS A 575 -2.15 45.03 -3.30
N LYS A 576 -1.94 44.97 -4.62
CA LYS A 576 -2.36 46.00 -5.60
C LYS A 576 -3.83 46.39 -5.48
N ALA A 577 -4.75 45.42 -5.36
CA ALA A 577 -6.17 45.68 -5.18
C ALA A 577 -6.48 46.42 -3.87
N SER A 578 -5.73 46.13 -2.79
CA SER A 578 -5.87 46.85 -1.53
C SER A 578 -5.44 48.30 -1.66
N ILE A 579 -4.33 48.57 -2.37
CA ILE A 579 -3.88 49.94 -2.68
C ILE A 579 -4.96 50.70 -3.46
N LEU A 580 -5.49 50.11 -4.53
CA LEU A 580 -6.51 50.75 -5.36
C LEU A 580 -7.79 51.03 -4.57
N LYS A 581 -8.22 50.12 -3.69
CA LYS A 581 -9.36 50.32 -2.80
C LYS A 581 -9.14 51.45 -1.78
N ILE A 582 -7.96 51.55 -1.18
CA ILE A 582 -7.63 52.58 -0.18
C ILE A 582 -7.48 53.96 -0.85
N ALA A 583 -6.76 54.04 -1.98
CA ALA A 583 -6.55 55.28 -2.71
C ALA A 583 -7.84 55.81 -3.38
N LYS A 584 -8.77 54.92 -3.74
CA LYS A 584 -10.00 55.18 -4.53
C LYS A 584 -9.77 55.67 -5.96
N ALA A 585 -8.59 56.20 -6.29
CA ALA A 585 -8.19 56.61 -7.63
C ALA A 585 -6.66 56.50 -7.79
N ALA A 586 -6.18 56.25 -9.01
CA ALA A 586 -4.77 55.96 -9.29
C ALA A 586 -3.78 57.11 -8.97
N ASN A 587 -4.25 58.35 -8.93
CA ASN A 587 -3.41 59.54 -8.66
C ASN A 587 -3.65 60.15 -7.26
N ARG A 588 -4.47 59.50 -6.41
CA ARG A 588 -4.81 60.03 -5.09
C ARG A 588 -3.84 59.50 -4.04
N THR A 589 -3.34 60.40 -3.20
CA THR A 589 -2.51 60.02 -2.05
C THR A 589 -3.31 59.21 -1.04
N PHE A 590 -2.66 58.24 -0.42
CA PHE A 590 -3.22 57.43 0.65
C PHE A 590 -2.19 57.18 1.76
N LYS A 591 -2.68 56.90 2.97
CA LYS A 591 -1.85 56.56 4.11
C LYS A 591 -1.58 55.06 4.15
N CYS A 592 -0.33 54.71 4.46
CA CYS A 592 0.02 53.32 4.75
C CYS A 592 -0.82 52.81 5.94
N PRO A 593 -1.39 51.59 5.86
CA PRO A 593 -2.15 51.01 6.98
C PRO A 593 -1.31 50.74 8.25
N TYR A 594 0.01 50.67 8.12
CA TYR A 594 0.95 50.30 9.18
C TYR A 594 1.73 51.48 9.78
N CYS A 595 1.75 52.63 9.11
CA CYS A 595 2.56 53.78 9.51
C CYS A 595 2.00 55.10 8.97
N PRO A 596 2.43 56.26 9.48
CA PRO A 596 1.87 57.55 9.06
C PRO A 596 2.32 58.01 7.67
N ALA A 597 3.17 57.25 6.97
CA ALA A 597 3.68 57.62 5.65
C ALA A 597 2.56 57.67 4.60
N GLU A 598 2.60 58.69 3.75
CA GLU A 598 1.69 58.88 2.62
C GLU A 598 2.41 58.58 1.31
N CYS A 599 1.70 57.95 0.38
CA CYS A 599 2.21 57.66 -0.96
C CYS A 599 1.05 57.63 -1.96
N THR A 600 1.36 57.63 -3.26
CA THR A 600 0.39 57.36 -4.33
C THR A 600 0.57 55.93 -4.84
N PRO A 601 -0.46 55.34 -5.49
CA PRO A 601 -0.33 54.02 -6.11
C PRO A 601 0.85 53.91 -7.11
N LYS A 602 1.27 55.01 -7.73
CA LYS A 602 2.40 55.07 -8.67
C LYS A 602 3.76 54.96 -7.98
N ASP A 603 3.85 55.34 -6.72
CA ASP A 603 5.10 55.26 -5.95
C ASP A 603 5.36 53.84 -5.42
N CYS A 604 4.38 52.95 -5.55
CA CYS A 604 4.47 51.58 -5.08
C CYS A 604 5.09 50.68 -6.15
N GLN A 605 6.04 49.83 -5.75
CA GLN A 605 6.74 48.91 -6.65
C GLN A 605 6.20 47.50 -6.47
N GLU A 606 6.03 46.78 -7.57
CA GLU A 606 5.64 45.37 -7.50
C GLU A 606 6.79 44.52 -6.93
N LEU A 607 6.48 43.66 -5.96
CA LEU A 607 7.42 42.66 -5.46
C LEU A 607 7.24 41.37 -6.26
N VAL A 608 8.30 41.00 -6.97
CA VAL A 608 8.38 39.72 -7.68
C VAL A 608 9.12 38.72 -6.80
N PHE A 609 8.46 37.62 -6.47
CA PHE A 609 9.13 36.46 -5.88
C PHE A 609 9.77 35.64 -6.99
N PRO A 610 11.04 35.21 -6.86
CA PRO A 610 11.80 34.58 -7.93
C PRO A 610 11.26 33.22 -8.44
N ASP A 611 10.16 32.70 -7.89
CA ASP A 611 9.61 31.38 -8.22
C ASP A 611 8.11 31.40 -8.62
N MET A 612 7.61 32.52 -9.16
CA MET A 612 6.19 32.70 -9.55
C MET A 612 5.95 32.78 -11.07
N ASP A 613 6.89 32.28 -11.89
CA ASP A 613 6.79 32.25 -13.36
C ASP A 613 5.96 31.08 -13.91
#